data_AF-A0A820BTB5-F1
#
_entry.id   AF-A0A820BTB5-F1
#
_cell.length_a   1.000
_cell.length_b   1.000
_cell.length_c   1.000
_cell.angle_alpha   90.00
_cell.angle_beta   90.00
_cell.angle_gamma   90.00
#
_symmetry.space_group_name_H-M   'P 1'
#
loop_
_entity.id
_entity.type
_entity.pdbx_description
1 polymer ?
#
loop_
_entity_poly.entity_id
_entity_poly.type
_entity_poly.pdbx_seq_one_letter_code
_entity_poly.pdbx_strand_id
1 'polypeptide(L)'
;NFDDCLYLLDGHFNQLRVLNVAIDSITYSSLVIDNSESLPSLTSFSLACHTEGFRYRQLIVPLLHRMLNLEELSLYLELNSFKIFIDGNNLETNILNRLPRLNKFLFNILSVMHLQMDPYLPTIEEIQKTFVDFAENRIISSVDYLRRRETGIGRFYSYPFTFNYYRKLTHSFPGGLFKYVREVSLFDERPFEHEFFLRIAQSCPLVEKLSINNWTRQYRKFKNRKILY
;
A
#
# COMPACT_ATOMS: atom_id res chain seq x y z
N ASN A 1 -20.20 6.64 4.16
CA ASN A 1 -20.34 5.57 3.15
C ASN A 1 -19.75 6.12 1.84
N PHE A 2 -18.82 5.43 1.18
CA PHE A 2 -18.24 5.93 -0.07
C PHE A 2 -19.29 5.98 -1.19
N ASP A 3 -20.27 5.08 -1.15
CA ASP A 3 -21.46 5.12 -2.01
C ASP A 3 -22.28 6.40 -1.80
N ASP A 4 -22.55 6.81 -0.55
CA ASP A 4 -23.27 8.07 -0.28
C ASP A 4 -22.47 9.29 -0.78
N CYS A 5 -21.13 9.25 -0.70
CA CYS A 5 -20.30 10.30 -1.27
C CYS A 5 -20.45 10.34 -2.79
N LEU A 6 -20.44 9.19 -3.49
CA LEU A 6 -20.64 9.13 -4.95
C LEU A 6 -22.08 9.47 -5.38
N TYR A 7 -23.09 9.07 -4.61
CA TYR A 7 -24.49 9.42 -4.84
C TYR A 7 -24.75 10.92 -4.63
N LEU A 8 -24.10 11.55 -3.65
CA LEU A 8 -24.14 13.00 -3.45
C LEU A 8 -23.33 13.79 -4.52
N LEU A 9 -22.49 13.10 -5.30
CA LEU A 9 -21.70 13.67 -6.39
C LEU A 9 -22.44 13.63 -7.73
N ASP A 10 -23.61 13.00 -7.79
CA ASP A 10 -24.37 12.81 -9.01
C ASP A 10 -25.11 14.11 -9.43
N GLY A 11 -24.95 14.50 -10.69
CA GLY A 11 -25.54 15.70 -11.30
C GLY A 11 -24.67 16.96 -11.41
N HIS A 12 -23.72 17.20 -10.49
CA HIS A 12 -22.96 18.47 -10.44
C HIS A 12 -21.50 18.40 -10.95
N PHE A 13 -20.98 17.21 -11.24
CA PHE A 13 -19.54 17.00 -11.43
C PHE A 13 -19.09 16.38 -12.76
N ASN A 14 -19.91 16.46 -13.83
CA ASN A 14 -19.43 16.23 -15.21
C ASN A 14 -18.29 17.18 -15.65
N GLN A 15 -17.88 18.11 -14.79
CA GLN A 15 -16.76 19.02 -14.97
C GLN A 15 -15.61 18.75 -13.97
N LEU A 16 -15.76 17.81 -13.03
CA LEU A 16 -14.73 17.49 -12.05
C LEU A 16 -13.52 16.90 -12.76
N ARG A 17 -12.37 17.52 -12.54
CA ARG A 17 -11.09 17.06 -13.11
C ARG A 17 -10.20 16.33 -12.12
N VAL A 18 -10.34 16.65 -10.82
CA VAL A 18 -9.48 16.12 -9.75
C VAL A 18 -10.34 15.60 -8.61
N LEU A 19 -10.07 14.38 -8.15
CA LEU A 19 -10.77 13.78 -7.02
C LEU A 19 -9.77 13.05 -6.10
N ASN A 20 -9.81 13.36 -4.80
CA ASN A 20 -8.96 12.72 -3.80
C ASN A 20 -9.84 12.04 -2.75
N VAL A 21 -9.55 10.77 -2.47
CA VAL A 21 -10.35 9.91 -1.60
C VAL A 21 -9.43 9.21 -0.60
N ALA A 22 -9.80 9.27 0.68
CA ALA A 22 -9.16 8.50 1.74
C ALA A 22 -10.21 7.64 2.46
N ILE A 23 -9.96 6.33 2.58
CA ILE A 23 -10.88 5.37 3.21
C ILE A 23 -10.13 4.52 4.23
N ASP A 24 -10.56 4.59 5.48
CA ASP A 24 -9.93 3.86 6.60
C ASP A 24 -10.47 2.43 6.79
N SER A 25 -11.67 2.13 6.29
CA SER A 25 -12.28 0.80 6.31
C SER A 25 -13.42 0.72 5.30
N ILE A 26 -13.44 -0.31 4.45
CA ILE A 26 -14.50 -0.57 3.48
C ILE A 26 -15.25 -1.83 3.89
N THR A 27 -16.53 -1.70 4.23
CA THR A 27 -17.46 -2.84 4.36
C THR A 27 -18.12 -3.13 3.00
N TYR A 28 -18.56 -4.38 2.79
CA TYR A 28 -19.18 -4.82 1.52
C TYR A 28 -20.31 -3.91 1.01
N SER A 29 -21.04 -3.29 1.93
CA SER A 29 -22.18 -2.41 1.66
C SER A 29 -21.80 -0.97 1.32
N SER A 30 -20.50 -0.62 1.30
CA SER A 30 -20.05 0.78 1.18
C SER A 30 -19.44 1.14 -0.16
N LEU A 31 -19.41 0.18 -1.09
CA LEU A 31 -18.85 0.32 -2.44
C LEU A 31 -19.70 -0.44 -3.48
N VAL A 32 -20.97 -0.73 -3.18
CA VAL A 32 -21.93 -1.29 -4.15
C VAL A 32 -22.45 -0.13 -4.98
N ILE A 33 -21.57 0.40 -5.81
CA ILE A 33 -21.93 1.44 -6.75
C ILE A 33 -22.74 0.77 -7.86
N ASP A 34 -23.87 1.38 -8.22
CA ASP A 34 -24.58 1.06 -9.45
C ASP A 34 -23.58 1.19 -10.62
N ASN A 35 -23.30 0.08 -11.31
CA ASN A 35 -22.19 -0.07 -12.26
C ASN A 35 -22.38 0.75 -13.56
N SER A 36 -23.32 1.70 -13.59
CA SER A 36 -23.89 2.26 -14.82
C SER A 36 -23.27 3.59 -15.26
N GLU A 37 -22.61 4.36 -14.38
CA GLU A 37 -22.21 5.74 -14.71
C GLU A 37 -20.71 5.95 -14.91
N SER A 38 -20.30 6.38 -16.11
CA SER A 38 -18.91 6.77 -16.41
C SER A 38 -18.54 8.12 -15.80
N LEU A 39 -17.26 8.35 -15.47
CA LEU A 39 -16.72 9.64 -15.00
C LEU A 39 -15.74 10.24 -16.04
N PRO A 40 -16.23 10.71 -17.21
CA PRO A 40 -15.36 11.04 -18.34
C PRO A 40 -14.57 12.35 -18.17
N SER A 41 -14.93 13.25 -17.26
CA SER A 41 -14.23 14.53 -17.08
C SER A 41 -13.00 14.42 -16.18
N LEU A 42 -12.88 13.33 -15.42
CA LEU A 42 -11.84 13.17 -14.42
C LEU A 42 -10.51 12.86 -15.10
N THR A 43 -9.52 13.72 -14.88
CA THR A 43 -8.16 13.56 -15.42
C THR A 43 -7.15 13.22 -14.32
N SER A 44 -7.47 13.46 -13.05
CA SER A 44 -6.62 13.14 -11.91
C SER A 44 -7.40 12.50 -10.76
N PHE A 45 -6.88 11.39 -10.22
CA PHE A 45 -7.51 10.66 -9.13
C PHE A 45 -6.47 10.18 -8.12
N SER A 46 -6.76 10.38 -6.84
CA SER A 46 -5.98 9.80 -5.74
C SER A 46 -6.88 8.98 -4.82
N LEU A 47 -6.42 7.77 -4.49
CA LEU A 47 -7.08 6.89 -3.55
C LEU A 47 -6.08 6.39 -2.51
N ALA A 48 -6.35 6.71 -1.24
CA ALA A 48 -5.73 6.09 -0.08
C ALA A 48 -6.72 5.13 0.58
N CYS A 49 -6.36 3.86 0.70
CA CYS A 49 -7.28 2.83 1.14
C CYS A 49 -6.58 1.83 2.06
N HIS A 50 -7.17 1.64 3.26
CA HIS A 50 -6.73 0.65 4.25
C HIS A 50 -7.85 -0.33 4.50
N THR A 51 -7.63 -1.61 4.25
CA THR A 51 -8.73 -2.56 4.34
C THR A 51 -8.31 -3.96 4.75
N GLU A 52 -9.12 -4.53 5.65
CA GLU A 52 -9.07 -5.95 5.99
C GLU A 52 -9.97 -6.74 5.04
N GLY A 53 -9.43 -7.77 4.37
CA GLY A 53 -10.20 -8.70 3.53
C GLY A 53 -10.66 -8.14 2.17
N PHE A 54 -9.97 -7.14 1.63
CA PHE A 54 -10.50 -6.38 0.50
C PHE A 54 -10.29 -6.99 -0.88
N ARG A 55 -11.30 -6.72 -1.68
CA ARG A 55 -11.53 -7.23 -3.02
C ARG A 55 -11.03 -6.22 -4.06
N TYR A 56 -9.71 -6.04 -4.14
CA TYR A 56 -9.06 -5.18 -5.14
C TYR A 56 -9.67 -5.33 -6.54
N ARG A 57 -9.85 -6.59 -6.99
CA ARG A 57 -10.42 -6.89 -8.31
C ARG A 57 -11.91 -6.56 -8.45
N GLN A 58 -12.67 -6.60 -7.35
CA GLN A 58 -14.12 -6.44 -7.41
C GLN A 58 -14.57 -5.00 -7.14
N LEU A 59 -13.73 -4.16 -6.51
CA LEU A 59 -14.13 -2.82 -6.11
C LEU A 59 -13.20 -1.72 -6.68
N ILE A 60 -11.88 -1.83 -6.49
CA ILE A 60 -10.94 -0.81 -6.99
C ILE A 60 -10.86 -0.86 -8.52
N VAL A 61 -10.67 -2.05 -9.08
CA VAL A 61 -10.50 -2.21 -10.53
C VAL A 61 -11.71 -1.70 -11.32
N PRO A 62 -12.97 -2.07 -10.99
CA PRO A 62 -14.14 -1.54 -11.69
C PRO A 62 -14.33 -0.04 -11.52
N LEU A 63 -14.04 0.51 -10.32
CA LEU A 63 -14.10 1.96 -10.09
C LEU A 63 -13.14 2.70 -11.02
N LEU A 64 -11.88 2.25 -11.10
CA LEU A 64 -10.88 2.86 -11.97
C LEU A 64 -11.28 2.78 -13.44
N HIS A 65 -11.85 1.65 -13.89
CA HIS A 65 -12.28 1.48 -15.29
C HIS A 65 -13.39 2.44 -15.73
N ARG A 66 -14.10 3.09 -14.80
CA ARG A 66 -15.08 4.14 -15.11
C ARG A 66 -14.43 5.48 -15.45
N MET A 67 -13.14 5.65 -15.15
CA MET A 67 -12.36 6.87 -15.33
C MET A 67 -11.44 6.76 -16.55
N LEU A 68 -11.98 6.45 -17.73
CA LEU A 68 -11.19 6.14 -18.93
C LEU A 68 -10.30 7.29 -19.43
N ASN A 69 -10.60 8.53 -19.04
CA ASN A 69 -9.84 9.72 -19.41
C ASN A 69 -8.78 10.12 -18.37
N LEU A 70 -8.51 9.26 -17.38
CA LEU A 70 -7.55 9.54 -16.34
C LEU A 70 -6.14 9.66 -16.92
N GLU A 71 -5.49 10.79 -16.64
CA GLU A 71 -4.10 11.08 -17.02
C GLU A 71 -3.16 10.85 -15.84
N GLU A 72 -3.60 11.20 -14.62
CA GLU A 72 -2.84 11.02 -13.38
C GLU A 72 -3.58 10.13 -12.37
N LEU A 73 -2.89 9.11 -11.86
CA LEU A 73 -3.39 8.20 -10.83
C LEU A 73 -2.40 8.08 -9.68
N SER A 74 -2.87 8.28 -8.46
CA SER A 74 -2.11 8.04 -7.23
C SER A 74 -2.82 7.02 -6.33
N LEU A 75 -2.20 5.88 -6.06
CA LEU A 75 -2.78 4.82 -5.23
C LEU A 75 -1.94 4.53 -4.00
N TYR A 76 -2.49 4.72 -2.81
CA TYR A 76 -1.99 4.09 -1.59
C TYR A 76 -2.94 2.96 -1.20
N LEU A 77 -2.49 1.71 -1.30
CA LEU A 77 -3.33 0.55 -1.01
C LEU A 77 -2.67 -0.32 0.05
N GLU A 78 -3.40 -0.58 1.13
CA GLU A 78 -3.06 -1.59 2.12
C GLU A 78 -4.12 -2.70 2.09
N LEU A 79 -3.72 -3.86 1.58
CA LEU A 79 -4.62 -4.92 1.13
C LEU A 79 -4.23 -6.25 1.77
N ASN A 80 -5.19 -6.91 2.41
CA ASN A 80 -5.08 -8.31 2.81
C ASN A 80 -5.59 -9.20 1.67
N SER A 81 -4.66 -9.76 0.90
CA SER A 81 -4.89 -10.79 -0.11
C SER A 81 -4.82 -12.19 0.49
N PHE A 82 -5.70 -13.08 0.06
CA PHE A 82 -5.72 -14.45 0.59
C PHE A 82 -4.71 -15.38 -0.08
N LYS A 83 -4.21 -15.08 -1.28
CA LYS A 83 -3.49 -16.08 -2.09
C LYS A 83 -2.25 -15.59 -2.83
N ILE A 84 -2.23 -14.36 -3.33
CA ILE A 84 -1.12 -13.83 -4.15
C ILE A 84 -0.85 -12.37 -3.83
N PHE A 85 0.38 -11.92 -4.00
CA PHE A 85 0.68 -10.50 -3.98
C PHE A 85 0.06 -9.79 -5.18
N ILE A 86 -0.21 -8.48 -5.01
CA ILE A 86 -0.49 -7.59 -6.13
C ILE A 86 0.84 -7.10 -6.66
N ASP A 87 1.30 -7.76 -7.71
CA ASP A 87 2.57 -7.55 -8.39
C ASP A 87 2.40 -6.67 -9.65
N GLY A 88 3.47 -6.48 -10.43
CA GLY A 88 3.44 -5.62 -11.60
C GLY A 88 2.52 -6.14 -12.70
N ASN A 89 2.49 -7.45 -12.95
CA ASN A 89 1.56 -8.08 -13.91
C ASN A 89 0.10 -7.80 -13.56
N ASN A 90 -0.23 -7.82 -12.27
CA ASN A 90 -1.55 -7.51 -11.78
C ASN A 90 -1.93 -6.05 -12.06
N LEU A 91 -1.03 -5.10 -11.79
CA LEU A 91 -1.25 -3.68 -12.05
C LEU A 91 -1.33 -3.38 -13.54
N GLU A 92 -0.47 -4.00 -14.35
CA GLU A 92 -0.48 -3.84 -15.79
C GLU A 92 -1.82 -4.29 -16.38
N THR A 93 -2.24 -5.52 -16.07
CA THR A 93 -3.48 -6.10 -16.59
C THR A 93 -4.73 -5.34 -16.15
N ASN A 94 -4.77 -4.95 -14.87
CA ASN A 94 -5.99 -4.39 -14.27
C ASN A 94 -6.05 -2.86 -14.33
N ILE A 95 -4.93 -2.17 -14.53
CA ILE A 95 -4.89 -0.70 -14.51
C ILE A 95 -4.30 -0.18 -15.82
N LEU A 96 -3.02 -0.44 -16.10
CA LEU A 96 -2.32 0.19 -17.23
C LEU A 96 -2.97 -0.11 -18.58
N ASN A 97 -3.28 -1.39 -18.84
CA ASN A 97 -3.90 -1.81 -20.10
C ASN A 97 -5.34 -1.30 -20.30
N ARG A 98 -5.95 -0.73 -19.25
CA ARG A 98 -7.35 -0.30 -19.23
C ARG A 98 -7.51 1.22 -19.12
N LEU A 99 -6.44 1.94 -18.81
CA LEU A 99 -6.40 3.39 -18.70
C LEU A 99 -5.42 3.96 -19.74
N PRO A 100 -5.80 4.00 -21.03
CA PRO A 100 -4.88 4.31 -22.12
C PRO A 100 -4.35 5.75 -22.12
N ARG A 101 -4.99 6.66 -21.37
CA ARG A 101 -4.55 8.05 -21.22
C ARG A 101 -3.63 8.28 -20.02
N LEU A 102 -3.42 7.24 -19.20
CA LEU A 102 -2.64 7.35 -17.98
C LEU A 102 -1.17 7.57 -18.33
N ASN A 103 -0.68 8.78 -18.09
CA ASN A 103 0.70 9.17 -18.32
C ASN A 103 1.49 9.31 -17.01
N LYS A 104 0.80 9.31 -15.87
CA LYS A 104 1.44 9.37 -14.56
C LYS A 104 0.76 8.44 -13.59
N PHE A 105 1.47 7.39 -13.22
CA PHE A 105 0.99 6.41 -12.25
C PHE A 105 1.93 6.30 -11.05
N LEU A 106 1.48 6.82 -9.91
CA LEU A 106 2.19 6.70 -8.63
C LEU A 106 1.45 5.71 -7.74
N PHE A 107 2.18 4.78 -7.14
CA PHE A 107 1.56 3.87 -6.18
C PHE A 107 2.44 3.54 -4.99
N ASN A 108 1.80 3.16 -3.90
CA ASN A 108 2.36 2.44 -2.77
C ASN A 108 1.39 1.35 -2.37
N ILE A 109 1.75 0.10 -2.62
CA ILE A 109 0.91 -1.07 -2.38
C ILE A 109 1.60 -1.91 -1.33
N LEU A 110 0.90 -2.09 -0.21
CA LEU A 110 1.19 -3.07 0.81
C LEU A 110 0.22 -4.22 0.63
N SER A 111 0.71 -5.36 0.15
CA SER A 111 -0.05 -6.58 -0.03
C SER A 111 0.35 -7.59 1.04
N VAL A 112 -0.61 -7.96 1.88
CA VAL A 112 -0.46 -9.03 2.88
C VAL A 112 -1.05 -10.30 2.28
N MET A 113 -0.33 -11.41 2.34
CA MET A 113 -0.72 -12.73 1.81
C MET A 113 -0.81 -13.74 2.94
N HIS A 114 -1.88 -14.53 3.01
CA HIS A 114 -1.92 -15.68 3.93
C HIS A 114 -1.15 -16.85 3.33
N LEU A 115 -0.14 -17.34 4.05
CA LEU A 115 0.63 -18.52 3.71
C LEU A 115 -0.22 -19.76 4.07
N GLN A 116 -1.15 -20.13 3.20
CA GLN A 116 -1.70 -21.50 3.27
C GLN A 116 -0.58 -22.50 2.94
N MET A 117 -0.83 -23.82 3.04
CA MET A 117 0.18 -24.89 2.85
C MET A 117 0.82 -24.98 1.45
N ASP A 118 0.77 -23.91 0.65
CA ASP A 118 1.46 -23.76 -0.61
C ASP A 118 2.99 -23.65 -0.36
N PRO A 119 3.80 -24.60 -0.84
CA PRO A 119 5.24 -24.60 -0.60
C PRO A 119 5.98 -23.51 -1.37
N TYR A 120 5.34 -22.88 -2.38
CA TYR A 120 6.01 -21.93 -3.24
C TYR A 120 5.77 -20.48 -2.80
N LEU A 121 6.78 -19.90 -2.15
CA LEU A 121 6.81 -18.50 -1.76
C LEU A 121 7.62 -17.72 -2.80
N PRO A 122 7.01 -16.76 -3.53
CA PRO A 122 7.74 -16.01 -4.54
C PRO A 122 8.89 -15.20 -3.92
N THR A 123 10.06 -15.27 -4.52
CA THR A 123 11.22 -14.48 -4.11
C THR A 123 11.03 -13.01 -4.46
N ILE A 124 11.80 -12.13 -3.82
CA ILE A 124 11.76 -10.70 -4.13
C ILE A 124 12.18 -10.45 -5.58
N GLU A 125 13.15 -11.21 -6.10
CA GLU A 125 13.63 -11.11 -7.47
C GLU A 125 12.55 -11.52 -8.49
N GLU A 126 11.80 -12.59 -8.22
CA GLU A 126 10.68 -13.01 -9.07
C GLU A 126 9.59 -11.93 -9.14
N ILE A 127 9.26 -11.31 -8.01
CA ILE A 127 8.25 -10.25 -7.99
C ILE A 127 8.79 -8.98 -8.65
N GLN A 128 10.05 -8.60 -8.43
CA GLN A 128 10.66 -7.44 -9.08
C GLN A 128 10.63 -7.55 -10.61
N LYS A 129 10.82 -8.76 -11.15
CA LYS A 129 10.75 -9.01 -12.60
C LYS A 129 9.37 -8.69 -13.20
N THR A 130 8.30 -8.67 -12.40
CA THR A 130 6.96 -8.32 -12.89
C THR A 130 6.78 -6.82 -13.12
N PHE A 131 7.72 -5.97 -12.67
CA PHE A 131 7.66 -4.51 -12.81
C PHE A 131 8.59 -3.97 -13.91
N VAL A 132 9.19 -4.83 -14.74
CA VAL A 132 10.21 -4.43 -15.73
C VAL A 132 9.68 -3.41 -16.74
N ASP A 133 8.40 -3.51 -17.12
CA ASP A 133 7.80 -2.64 -18.13
C ASP A 133 7.26 -1.31 -17.56
N PHE A 134 7.43 -1.05 -16.25
CA PHE A 134 7.08 0.22 -15.62
C PHE A 134 8.19 1.26 -15.88
N ALA A 135 8.41 1.56 -17.17
CA ALA A 135 9.59 2.25 -17.70
C ALA A 135 9.84 3.68 -17.16
N GLU A 136 8.86 4.30 -16.51
CA GLU A 136 8.95 5.70 -16.04
C GLU A 136 9.23 5.84 -14.54
N ASN A 137 9.03 4.79 -13.74
CA ASN A 137 9.18 4.86 -12.30
C ASN A 137 10.13 3.77 -11.79
N ARG A 138 11.19 4.17 -11.07
CA ARG A 138 11.98 3.21 -10.29
C ARG A 138 11.07 2.59 -9.25
N ILE A 139 10.63 1.36 -9.47
CA ILE A 139 9.81 0.62 -8.50
C ILE A 139 10.75 0.05 -7.44
N ILE A 140 10.48 0.38 -6.18
CA ILE A 140 11.14 -0.25 -5.04
C ILE A 140 10.20 -1.29 -4.48
N SER A 141 10.75 -2.47 -4.18
CA SER A 141 10.00 -3.55 -3.56
C SER A 141 10.72 -4.14 -2.36
N SER A 142 9.94 -4.72 -1.46
CA SER A 142 10.41 -5.52 -0.35
C SER A 142 9.40 -6.62 -0.05
N VAL A 143 9.87 -7.83 0.22
CA VAL A 143 9.01 -8.96 0.59
C VAL A 143 9.53 -9.55 1.88
N ASP A 144 8.63 -9.82 2.81
CA ASP A 144 8.92 -10.46 4.09
C ASP A 144 7.96 -11.62 4.34
N TYR A 145 8.43 -12.63 5.07
CA TYR A 145 7.69 -13.85 5.37
C TYR A 145 7.67 -14.10 6.87
N LEU A 146 6.56 -13.74 7.49
CA LEU A 146 6.26 -13.93 8.89
C LEU A 146 5.69 -15.35 9.09
N ARG A 147 6.60 -16.31 9.29
CA ARG A 147 6.27 -17.75 9.32
C ARG A 147 5.36 -18.15 10.49
N ARG A 148 5.53 -17.59 11.69
CA ARG A 148 4.68 -17.92 12.84
C ARG A 148 3.25 -17.44 12.67
N ARG A 149 3.05 -16.41 11.84
CA ARG A 149 1.74 -15.87 11.47
C ARG A 149 1.20 -16.44 10.19
N GLU A 150 1.94 -17.31 9.52
CA GLU A 150 1.57 -17.81 8.20
C GLU A 150 1.21 -16.62 7.29
N THR A 151 2.05 -15.59 7.26
CA THR A 151 1.77 -14.35 6.53
C THR A 151 2.99 -13.89 5.71
N GLY A 152 2.79 -13.65 4.42
CA GLY A 152 3.72 -12.91 3.56
C GLY A 152 3.33 -11.43 3.50
N ILE A 153 4.32 -10.54 3.46
CA ILE A 153 4.11 -9.09 3.32
C ILE A 153 4.94 -8.63 2.14
N GLY A 154 4.28 -8.24 1.05
CA GLY A 154 4.87 -7.62 -0.11
C GLY A 154 4.59 -6.12 -0.09
N ARG A 155 5.62 -5.31 -0.32
CA ARG A 155 5.47 -3.87 -0.51
C ARG A 155 6.11 -3.46 -1.83
N PHE A 156 5.40 -2.64 -2.59
CA PHE A 156 5.79 -2.17 -3.91
C PHE A 156 5.41 -0.70 -4.04
N TYR A 157 6.34 0.18 -4.41
CA TYR A 157 6.03 1.59 -4.58
C TYR A 157 6.86 2.28 -5.65
N SER A 158 6.28 3.30 -6.27
CA SER A 158 6.95 4.23 -7.18
C SER A 158 7.91 5.13 -6.41
N TYR A 159 9.15 5.27 -6.89
CA TYR A 159 10.11 6.24 -6.36
C TYR A 159 9.99 7.59 -7.10
N PRO A 160 10.06 8.74 -6.40
CA PRO A 160 10.21 8.87 -4.95
C PRO A 160 8.91 8.56 -4.20
N PHE A 161 9.04 8.06 -2.97
CA PHE A 161 7.90 7.85 -2.08
C PHE A 161 7.35 9.20 -1.60
N THR A 162 6.10 9.54 -1.95
CA THR A 162 5.49 10.86 -1.69
C THR A 162 4.45 10.88 -0.59
N PHE A 163 4.08 9.72 -0.03
CA PHE A 163 3.05 9.64 1.00
C PHE A 163 3.58 10.05 2.39
N ASN A 164 2.69 10.54 3.24
CA ASN A 164 3.02 11.01 4.59
C ASN A 164 2.97 9.90 5.66
N TYR A 165 2.55 8.69 5.32
CA TYR A 165 2.55 7.54 6.23
C TYR A 165 3.27 6.34 5.62
N TYR A 166 3.98 5.60 6.47
CA TYR A 166 4.67 4.37 6.13
C TYR A 166 4.28 3.29 7.13
N ARG A 167 3.26 2.50 6.78
CA ARG A 167 2.65 1.52 7.69
C ARG A 167 3.24 0.12 7.55
N LYS A 168 3.27 -0.63 8.66
CA LYS A 168 3.69 -2.04 8.79
C LYS A 168 5.12 -2.31 8.29
N LEU A 169 6.09 -1.50 8.70
CA LEU A 169 7.51 -1.78 8.45
C LEU A 169 7.96 -2.98 9.28
N THR A 170 8.62 -3.93 8.63
CA THR A 170 9.22 -5.12 9.22
C THR A 170 10.75 -4.96 9.27
N HIS A 171 11.46 -5.92 9.88
CA HIS A 171 12.93 -5.94 9.90
C HIS A 171 13.57 -5.93 8.49
N SER A 172 12.81 -6.36 7.47
CA SER A 172 13.25 -6.35 6.07
C SER A 172 13.26 -4.95 5.44
N PHE A 173 12.89 -3.90 6.19
CA PHE A 173 13.00 -2.52 5.71
C PHE A 173 14.43 -2.17 5.30
N PRO A 174 14.68 -1.90 4.00
CA PRO A 174 16.04 -1.71 3.49
C PRO A 174 16.65 -0.35 3.85
N GLY A 175 15.85 0.59 4.35
CA GLY A 175 16.24 1.99 4.50
C GLY A 175 15.90 2.80 3.24
N GLY A 176 16.66 3.88 2.99
CA GLY A 176 16.36 4.88 1.96
C GLY A 176 15.85 6.19 2.55
N LEU A 177 15.66 7.23 1.74
CA LEU A 177 15.27 8.56 2.22
C LEU A 177 13.80 8.87 1.89
N PHE A 178 12.98 9.02 2.92
CA PHE A 178 11.53 9.22 2.85
C PHE A 178 11.16 10.61 3.42
N LYS A 179 11.42 11.65 2.63
CA LYS A 179 11.29 13.06 3.07
C LYS A 179 9.86 13.48 3.42
N TYR A 180 8.86 12.80 2.87
CA TYR A 180 7.45 13.16 3.08
C TYR A 180 6.79 12.41 4.24
N VAL A 181 7.40 11.32 4.71
CA VAL A 181 6.84 10.51 5.79
C VAL A 181 6.84 11.29 7.11
N ARG A 182 5.68 11.32 7.76
CA ARG A 182 5.42 11.88 9.09
C ARG A 182 4.95 10.83 10.08
N GLU A 183 4.30 9.77 9.60
CA GLU A 183 3.79 8.70 10.44
C GLU A 183 4.41 7.36 10.03
N VAL A 184 4.98 6.64 11.00
CA VAL A 184 5.55 5.30 10.78
C VAL A 184 4.84 4.31 11.68
N SER A 185 4.44 3.16 11.14
CA SER A 185 4.03 2.02 11.96
C SER A 185 4.91 0.81 11.72
N LEU A 186 5.35 0.19 12.82
CA LEU A 186 6.23 -0.96 12.84
C LEU A 186 5.44 -2.21 13.22
N PHE A 187 5.71 -3.32 12.52
CA PHE A 187 5.04 -4.59 12.72
C PHE A 187 5.99 -5.74 12.41
N ASP A 188 6.22 -6.64 13.37
CA ASP A 188 7.01 -7.84 13.14
C ASP A 188 6.70 -8.96 14.17
N GLU A 189 7.15 -10.17 13.88
CA GLU A 189 7.12 -11.30 14.82
C GLU A 189 8.21 -11.21 15.87
N ARG A 190 9.34 -10.59 15.52
CA ARG A 190 10.50 -10.42 16.42
C ARG A 190 10.51 -9.01 17.00
N PRO A 191 11.10 -8.82 18.19
CA PRO A 191 11.24 -7.48 18.75
C PRO A 191 12.24 -6.65 17.94
N PHE A 192 11.92 -5.38 17.67
CA PHE A 192 12.87 -4.44 17.03
C PHE A 192 14.04 -4.11 17.95
N GLU A 193 15.26 -4.14 17.41
CA GLU A 193 16.50 -3.77 18.10
C GLU A 193 16.87 -2.30 17.84
N HIS A 194 17.82 -1.76 18.61
CA HIS A 194 18.22 -0.34 18.54
C HIS A 194 18.65 0.10 17.14
N GLU A 195 19.42 -0.74 16.44
CA GLU A 195 19.93 -0.48 15.10
C GLU A 195 18.80 -0.30 14.07
N PHE A 196 17.66 -0.96 14.28
CA PHE A 196 16.48 -0.76 13.45
C PHE A 196 15.89 0.64 13.62
N PHE A 197 15.79 1.12 14.86
CA PHE A 197 15.31 2.48 15.14
C PHE A 197 16.26 3.55 14.59
N LEU A 198 17.57 3.33 14.64
CA LEU A 198 18.55 4.21 13.98
C LEU A 198 18.32 4.27 12.47
N ARG A 199 18.07 3.12 11.83
CA ARG A 199 17.74 3.06 10.40
C ARG A 199 16.45 3.84 10.10
N ILE A 200 15.40 3.71 10.90
CA ILE A 200 14.16 4.47 10.74
C ILE A 200 14.42 5.97 10.87
N ALA A 201 15.16 6.42 11.87
CA ALA A 201 15.44 7.84 12.11
C ALA A 201 16.23 8.48 10.94
N GLN A 202 17.21 7.75 10.39
CA GLN A 202 17.96 8.19 9.20
C GLN A 202 17.08 8.21 7.95
N SER A 203 16.21 7.21 7.82
CA SER A 203 15.35 7.07 6.65
C SER A 203 14.19 8.05 6.61
N CYS A 204 13.59 8.34 7.76
CA CYS A 204 12.39 9.16 7.90
C CYS A 204 12.69 10.30 8.88
N PRO A 205 13.46 11.33 8.47
CA PRO A 205 13.96 12.36 9.39
C PRO A 205 12.88 13.30 9.95
N LEU A 206 11.67 13.28 9.38
CA LEU A 206 10.56 14.16 9.74
C LEU A 206 9.41 13.40 10.42
N VAL A 207 9.68 12.25 11.03
CA VAL A 207 8.64 11.46 11.72
C VAL A 207 8.13 12.20 12.96
N GLU A 208 6.82 12.39 13.01
CA GLU A 208 6.07 12.99 14.11
C GLU A 208 5.33 11.93 14.93
N LYS A 209 4.93 10.81 14.31
CA LYS A 209 4.22 9.71 14.96
C LYS A 209 4.87 8.36 14.67
N LEU A 210 5.15 7.62 15.73
CA LEU A 210 5.68 6.25 15.66
C LEU A 210 4.77 5.29 16.42
N SER A 211 4.16 4.36 15.72
CA SER A 211 3.35 3.29 16.29
C SER A 211 4.11 1.97 16.23
N ILE A 212 4.23 1.25 17.34
CA ILE A 212 5.00 -0.01 17.41
C ILE A 212 4.07 -1.12 17.86
N ASN A 213 3.92 -2.14 17.02
CA ASN A 213 3.17 -3.35 17.37
C ASN A 213 4.13 -4.56 17.42
N ASN A 214 4.60 -4.86 18.63
CA ASN A 214 5.47 -6.01 18.90
C ASN A 214 4.66 -7.10 19.61
N TRP A 215 4.62 -8.30 19.04
CA TRP A 215 3.93 -9.42 19.68
C TRP A 215 4.82 -10.22 20.63
N THR A 216 6.13 -10.13 20.46
CA THR A 216 7.10 -10.74 21.37
C THR A 216 7.84 -9.67 22.17
N ARG A 217 8.12 -9.98 23.45
CA ARG A 217 8.86 -9.08 24.35
C ARG A 217 10.33 -8.99 23.94
N GLN A 218 10.92 -7.79 24.02
CA GLN A 218 12.38 -7.60 23.89
C GLN A 218 13.11 -8.24 25.08
N TYR A 219 13.95 -9.24 24.84
CA TYR A 219 14.71 -9.92 25.90
C TYR A 219 15.93 -9.11 26.40
N ARG A 220 16.49 -8.20 25.59
CA ARG A 220 17.75 -7.48 25.89
C ARG A 220 17.63 -6.34 26.92
N LYS A 221 16.43 -5.94 27.34
CA LYS A 221 16.24 -4.85 28.33
C LYS A 221 16.77 -5.14 29.74
N PHE A 222 17.16 -6.39 30.04
CA PHE A 222 17.58 -6.79 31.40
C PHE A 222 19.08 -7.06 31.58
N LYS A 223 19.92 -6.98 30.54
CA LYS A 223 21.38 -7.20 30.71
C LYS A 223 22.19 -5.94 31.02
N ASN A 224 21.69 -4.75 30.70
CA ASN A 224 22.45 -3.50 30.87
C ASN A 224 21.98 -2.58 32.00
N ARG A 225 21.00 -2.99 32.81
CA ARG A 225 20.77 -2.35 34.11
C ARG A 225 21.70 -2.98 35.14
N LYS A 226 23.00 -2.69 35.03
CA LYS A 226 23.85 -2.68 36.23
C LYS A 226 23.29 -1.58 37.11
N ILE A 227 22.56 -1.98 38.14
CA ILE A 227 22.21 -1.14 39.27
C ILE A 227 23.55 -0.68 39.84
N LEU A 228 23.86 0.61 39.63
CA LEU A 228 24.87 1.29 40.42
C LEU A 228 24.23 1.47 41.80
N TYR A 229 24.68 0.65 42.75
CA TYR A 229 24.53 0.92 44.18
C TYR A 229 25.50 2.03 44.57
#